data_AF-A0A2W1AIU9-F1
#
_entry.id   AF-A0A2W1AIU9-F1
#
_cell.length_a   1.000
_cell.length_b   1.000
_cell.length_c   1.000
_cell.angle_alpha   90.00
_cell.angle_beta   90.00
_cell.angle_gamma   90.00
#
_symmetry.space_group_name_H-M   'P 1'
#
loop_
_entity.id
_entity.type
_entity.pdbx_description
1 polymer ?
#
loop_
_entity_poly.entity_id
_entity_poly.type
_entity_poly.pdbx_seq_one_letter_code
_entity_poly.pdbx_strand_id
1 'polypeptide(L)'
;MGEYTSVTIGADGLGLISYYDVTNLDLKVAHCSNAACTAATTATLDSVGQVGEYTSITIGADGLGLISYAHRGNEDLKVAHCSNAACTEATITTLDSGGQKGDYTSVTIGADGLGLISYYDRTNNALKVAHCTNVACTEATMTTLDSEGSVGSYTSITIGADGLGLISYYDPTNGDLKVAHCSNAACTEATTATLDSSDSSGLHTSLTIGIDGLALISYHVSGDEFAGDDAIGMDLKVLHCENAFCSPHFRRR
;
A
#
# COMPACT_ATOMS: atom_id res chain seq x y z
N MET A 1 10.85 -8.14 17.55
CA MET A 1 11.53 -8.10 16.22
C MET A 1 10.62 -7.31 15.30
N GLY A 2 11.17 -6.43 14.44
CA GLY A 2 10.34 -5.65 13.52
C GLY A 2 10.01 -6.44 12.25
N GLU A 3 8.75 -6.49 11.86
CA GLU A 3 8.27 -7.02 10.59
C GLU A 3 7.43 -5.97 9.83
N TYR A 4 7.14 -6.25 8.56
CA TYR A 4 6.30 -5.41 7.68
C TYR A 4 6.71 -3.93 7.69
N THR A 5 8.01 -3.65 7.61
CA THR A 5 8.53 -2.30 7.75
C THR A 5 8.19 -1.42 6.54
N SER A 6 7.75 -0.21 6.80
CA SER A 6 7.63 0.85 5.79
C SER A 6 8.41 2.08 6.23
N VAL A 7 8.98 2.81 5.27
CA VAL A 7 9.81 3.98 5.54
C VAL A 7 9.43 5.13 4.62
N THR A 8 9.46 6.33 5.16
CA THR A 8 9.37 7.58 4.42
C THR A 8 10.37 8.60 4.96
N ILE A 9 10.56 9.70 4.26
CA ILE A 9 11.34 10.85 4.75
C ILE A 9 10.36 11.89 5.27
N GLY A 10 10.47 12.20 6.56
CA GLY A 10 9.69 13.24 7.23
C GLY A 10 9.92 14.63 6.64
N ALA A 11 9.01 15.55 6.94
CA ALA A 11 9.12 16.94 6.51
C ALA A 11 10.37 17.66 7.07
N ASP A 12 10.99 17.11 8.12
CA ASP A 12 12.26 17.56 8.69
C ASP A 12 13.51 16.97 7.99
N GLY A 13 13.31 16.14 6.96
CA GLY A 13 14.38 15.49 6.21
C GLY A 13 14.95 14.24 6.88
N LEU A 14 14.30 13.71 7.92
CA LEU A 14 14.75 12.54 8.67
C LEU A 14 13.88 11.31 8.34
N GLY A 15 14.45 10.11 8.44
CA GLY A 15 13.69 8.89 8.20
C GLY A 15 12.62 8.67 9.27
N LEU A 16 11.39 8.38 8.84
CA LEU A 16 10.29 7.93 9.69
C LEU A 16 9.89 6.52 9.24
N ILE A 17 9.97 5.57 10.16
CA ILE A 17 9.84 4.14 9.88
C ILE A 17 8.70 3.60 10.73
N SER A 18 7.69 2.98 10.12
CA SER A 18 6.68 2.18 10.81
C SER A 18 7.02 0.69 10.73
N TYR A 19 6.73 -0.06 11.78
CA TYR A 19 6.93 -1.50 11.80
C TYR A 19 6.00 -2.19 12.79
N TYR A 20 5.72 -3.46 12.50
CA TYR A 20 5.05 -4.37 13.42
C TYR A 20 6.07 -4.96 14.40
N ASP A 21 5.88 -4.78 15.70
CA ASP A 21 6.72 -5.41 16.71
C ASP A 21 6.14 -6.77 17.12
N VAL A 22 6.57 -7.83 16.43
CA VAL A 22 6.05 -9.21 16.64
C VAL A 22 6.20 -9.71 18.07
N THR A 23 7.10 -9.11 18.86
CA THR A 23 7.33 -9.52 20.24
C THR A 23 6.23 -9.01 21.17
N ASN A 24 5.74 -7.80 20.92
CA ASN A 24 4.71 -7.15 21.74
C ASN A 24 3.34 -7.14 21.06
N LEU A 25 3.28 -7.46 19.76
CA LEU A 25 2.11 -7.40 18.90
C LEU A 25 1.61 -5.96 18.64
N ASP A 26 2.53 -5.00 18.69
CA ASP A 26 2.26 -3.56 18.63
C ASP A 26 2.60 -2.94 17.26
N LEU A 27 1.89 -1.86 16.92
CA LEU A 27 2.37 -0.91 15.91
C LEU A 27 3.36 0.04 16.58
N LYS A 28 4.58 0.08 16.04
CA LYS A 28 5.64 0.98 16.50
C LYS A 28 6.20 1.80 15.37
N VAL A 29 6.82 2.90 15.76
CA VAL A 29 7.58 3.76 14.85
C VAL A 29 8.98 4.00 15.38
N ALA A 30 9.91 4.22 14.46
CA ALA A 30 11.24 4.74 14.71
C ALA A 30 11.42 6.01 13.89
N HIS A 31 11.76 7.11 14.55
CA HIS A 31 12.11 8.37 13.90
C HIS A 31 13.61 8.61 14.05
N CYS A 32 14.32 8.72 12.93
CA CYS A 32 15.76 8.92 12.91
C CYS A 32 16.12 10.25 13.59
N SER A 33 17.19 10.26 14.36
CA SER A 33 17.72 11.48 15.02
C SER A 33 18.69 12.25 14.12
N ASN A 34 19.05 11.70 12.95
CA ASN A 34 19.90 12.32 11.95
C ASN A 34 19.67 11.67 10.57
N ALA A 35 20.12 12.34 9.50
CA ALA A 35 19.88 11.90 8.12
C ALA A 35 20.54 10.55 7.78
N ALA A 36 21.62 10.18 8.47
CA ALA A 36 22.25 8.86 8.32
C ALA A 36 21.55 7.76 9.13
N CYS A 37 20.52 8.11 9.91
CA CYS A 37 19.78 7.25 10.83
C CYS A 37 20.65 6.39 11.75
N THR A 38 21.79 6.91 12.22
CA THR A 38 22.67 6.17 13.15
C THR A 38 22.11 6.08 14.57
N ALA A 39 21.07 6.86 14.86
CA ALA A 39 20.29 6.82 16.09
C ALA A 39 18.82 7.13 15.73
N ALA A 40 17.89 6.59 16.51
CA ALA A 40 16.46 6.83 16.34
C ALA A 40 15.74 6.85 17.70
N THR A 41 14.64 7.60 17.77
CA THR A 41 13.68 7.53 18.87
C THR A 41 12.54 6.61 18.45
N THR A 42 12.18 5.66 19.31
CA THR A 42 11.07 4.74 19.05
C THR A 42 9.86 5.07 19.90
N ALA A 43 8.66 4.93 19.34
CA ALA A 43 7.40 5.05 20.07
C ALA A 43 6.46 3.88 19.73
N THR A 44 5.64 3.47 20.69
CA THR A 44 4.50 2.58 20.47
C THR A 44 3.28 3.44 20.21
N LEU A 45 2.61 3.24 19.08
CA LEU A 45 1.44 4.04 18.68
C LEU A 45 0.11 3.34 18.96
N ASP A 46 0.09 2.02 18.79
CA ASP A 46 -1.08 1.19 19.07
C ASP A 46 -0.60 -0.14 19.65
N SER A 47 -1.23 -0.54 20.76
CA SER A 47 -0.90 -1.74 21.53
C SER A 47 -2.13 -2.51 21.98
N VAL A 48 -3.30 -2.22 21.39
CA VAL A 48 -4.55 -2.91 21.73
C VAL A 48 -4.79 -4.01 20.73
N GLY A 49 -4.50 -5.25 21.13
CA GLY A 49 -4.65 -6.44 20.29
C GLY A 49 -3.38 -6.76 19.51
N GLN A 50 -3.53 -7.41 18.36
CA GLN A 50 -2.43 -7.67 17.42
C GLN A 50 -2.54 -6.68 16.27
N VAL A 51 -1.74 -5.61 16.32
CA VAL A 51 -1.84 -4.43 15.45
C VAL A 51 -0.51 -4.12 14.79
N GLY A 52 -0.55 -3.59 13.57
CA GLY A 52 0.62 -3.08 12.86
C GLY A 52 1.08 -3.93 11.68
N GLU A 53 0.42 -5.07 11.42
CA GLU A 53 0.74 -5.90 10.26
C GLU A 53 0.50 -5.15 8.95
N TYR A 54 1.35 -5.45 7.96
CA TYR A 54 1.34 -4.80 6.64
C TYR A 54 1.40 -3.27 6.70
N THR A 55 2.07 -2.70 7.70
CA THR A 55 2.08 -1.24 7.85
C THR A 55 2.69 -0.56 6.63
N SER A 56 2.05 0.54 6.20
CA SER A 56 2.53 1.43 5.16
C SER A 56 2.50 2.85 5.70
N ILE A 57 3.54 3.64 5.43
CA ILE A 57 3.67 5.02 5.93
C ILE A 57 3.98 6.00 4.79
N THR A 58 3.33 7.15 4.85
CA THR A 58 3.63 8.33 4.02
C THR A 58 3.63 9.59 4.88
N ILE A 59 3.98 10.74 4.30
CA ILE A 59 3.86 12.06 4.94
C ILE A 59 2.66 12.79 4.36
N GLY A 60 1.72 13.16 5.23
CA GLY A 60 0.54 13.94 4.94
C GLY A 60 0.85 15.35 4.44
N ALA A 61 -0.16 16.01 3.87
CA ALA A 61 -0.04 17.38 3.39
C ALA A 61 0.25 18.41 4.50
N ASP A 62 0.02 18.04 5.76
CA ASP A 62 0.36 18.82 6.95
C ASP A 62 1.80 18.58 7.46
N GLY A 63 2.56 17.71 6.78
CA GLY A 63 3.94 17.36 7.14
C GLY A 63 4.05 16.29 8.22
N LEU A 64 2.95 15.64 8.60
CA LEU A 64 2.92 14.60 9.65
C LEU A 64 2.78 13.21 9.03
N GLY A 65 3.25 12.17 9.74
CA GLY A 65 3.14 10.80 9.26
C GLY A 65 1.69 10.31 9.22
N LEU A 66 1.30 9.67 8.12
CA LEU A 66 0.05 8.93 7.98
C LEU A 66 0.39 7.46 7.75
N ILE A 67 -0.09 6.59 8.62
CA ILE A 67 0.26 5.16 8.64
C ILE A 67 -1.02 4.36 8.47
N SER A 68 -1.12 3.53 7.43
CA SER A 68 -2.14 2.48 7.35
C SER A 68 -1.57 1.16 7.87
N TYR A 69 -2.41 0.34 8.50
CA TYR A 69 -2.02 -0.97 9.02
C TYR A 69 -3.24 -1.88 9.26
N ALA A 70 -2.99 -3.18 9.33
CA ALA A 70 -3.99 -4.18 9.69
C ALA A 70 -3.97 -4.50 11.19
N HIS A 71 -5.14 -4.84 11.72
CA HIS A 71 -5.27 -5.45 13.05
C HIS A 71 -5.57 -6.94 12.91
N ARG A 72 -4.60 -7.84 12.97
CA ARG A 72 -4.78 -9.29 12.69
C ARG A 72 -5.89 -10.00 13.48
N GLY A 73 -6.22 -9.57 14.70
CA GLY A 73 -7.28 -10.22 15.51
C GLY A 73 -8.71 -9.98 14.99
N ASN A 74 -9.02 -8.74 14.58
CA ASN A 74 -10.31 -8.35 14.03
C ASN A 74 -10.27 -8.22 12.50
N GLU A 75 -9.06 -8.17 11.97
CA GLU A 75 -8.66 -7.85 10.61
C GLU A 75 -9.36 -6.57 10.13
N ASP A 76 -9.29 -5.51 10.94
CA ASP A 76 -9.79 -4.20 10.53
C ASP A 76 -8.68 -3.40 9.82
N LEU A 77 -9.06 -2.58 8.83
CA LEU A 77 -8.17 -1.53 8.32
C LEU A 77 -8.14 -0.38 9.33
N LYS A 78 -6.94 -0.09 9.86
CA LYS A 78 -6.70 1.01 10.79
C LYS A 78 -5.71 2.01 10.21
N VAL A 79 -5.79 3.22 10.74
CA VAL A 79 -4.89 4.32 10.41
C VAL A 79 -4.40 5.01 11.68
N ALA A 80 -3.12 5.34 11.70
CA ALA A 80 -2.51 6.22 12.69
C ALA A 80 -2.05 7.50 12.00
N HIS A 81 -2.60 8.63 12.40
CA HIS A 81 -2.13 9.94 11.97
C HIS A 81 -1.30 10.57 13.08
N CYS A 82 0.00 10.75 12.85
CA CYS A 82 0.93 11.29 13.83
C CYS A 82 0.49 12.69 14.30
N SER A 83 0.65 12.97 15.58
CA SER A 83 0.34 14.28 16.18
C SER A 83 1.54 15.24 16.14
N ASN A 84 2.72 14.76 15.72
CA ASN A 84 3.96 15.52 15.59
C ASN A 84 4.92 14.84 14.61
N ALA A 85 5.94 15.58 14.14
CA ALA A 85 6.89 15.10 13.13
C ALA A 85 7.68 13.86 13.57
N ALA A 86 8.02 13.77 14.86
CA ALA A 86 8.71 12.61 15.43
C ALA A 86 7.78 11.39 15.63
N CYS A 87 6.48 11.54 15.36
CA CYS A 87 5.43 10.56 15.55
C CYS A 87 5.48 9.86 16.92
N THR A 88 5.66 10.62 18.01
CA THR A 88 5.64 10.01 19.37
C THR A 88 4.23 9.72 19.87
N GLU A 89 3.23 10.33 19.24
CA GLU A 89 1.80 10.21 19.53
C GLU A 89 1.05 10.24 18.20
N ALA A 90 -0.12 9.58 18.14
CA ALA A 90 -0.96 9.56 16.94
C ALA A 90 -2.45 9.47 17.30
N THR A 91 -3.29 9.97 16.41
CA THR A 91 -4.73 9.67 16.42
C THR A 91 -4.96 8.34 15.71
N ILE A 92 -5.56 7.38 16.40
CA ILE A 92 -5.86 6.05 15.87
C ILE A 92 -7.32 5.97 15.44
N THR A 93 -7.55 5.57 14.19
CA THR A 93 -8.88 5.42 13.62
C THR A 93 -9.03 4.03 13.03
N THR A 94 -10.15 3.35 13.32
CA THR A 94 -10.56 2.17 12.57
C THR A 94 -11.45 2.62 11.42
N LEU A 95 -11.02 2.38 10.17
CA LEU A 95 -11.69 2.90 8.97
C LEU A 95 -12.68 1.93 8.36
N ASP A 96 -12.31 0.65 8.21
CA ASP A 96 -13.17 -0.39 7.68
C ASP A 96 -13.12 -1.59 8.63
N SER A 97 -14.26 -1.93 9.22
CA SER A 97 -14.39 -2.97 10.24
C SER A 97 -15.39 -4.06 9.88
N GLY A 98 -15.36 -5.18 10.59
CA GLY A 98 -16.38 -6.23 10.46
C GLY A 98 -16.07 -7.30 9.41
N GLY A 99 -14.82 -7.78 9.40
CA GLY A 99 -14.38 -8.89 8.57
C GLY A 99 -12.86 -8.91 8.42
N GLN A 100 -12.35 -9.87 7.66
CA GLN A 100 -10.97 -9.97 7.19
C GLN A 100 -10.62 -8.85 6.19
N LYS A 101 -10.17 -7.69 6.65
CA LYS A 101 -9.94 -6.46 5.88
C LYS A 101 -8.59 -5.81 6.21
N GLY A 102 -7.99 -5.15 5.23
CA GLY A 102 -6.77 -4.35 5.46
C GLY A 102 -5.45 -5.08 5.22
N ASP A 103 -5.50 -6.35 4.79
CA ASP A 103 -4.30 -7.09 4.37
C ASP A 103 -3.57 -6.35 3.25
N TYR A 104 -2.24 -6.38 3.31
CA TYR A 104 -1.35 -5.76 2.33
C TYR A 104 -1.62 -4.29 2.04
N THR A 105 -2.05 -3.53 3.05
CA THR A 105 -2.39 -2.11 2.85
C THR A 105 -1.19 -1.29 2.34
N SER A 106 -1.50 -0.32 1.48
CA SER A 106 -0.54 0.66 0.98
C SER A 106 -1.19 2.04 0.99
N VAL A 107 -0.47 3.06 1.47
CA VAL A 107 -0.97 4.43 1.62
C VAL A 107 -0.15 5.42 0.79
N THR A 108 -0.84 6.38 0.18
CA THR A 108 -0.27 7.58 -0.43
C THR A 108 -1.12 8.81 -0.10
N ILE A 109 -0.68 9.99 -0.53
CA ILE A 109 -1.45 11.24 -0.40
C ILE A 109 -1.92 11.65 -1.80
N GLY A 110 -3.23 11.78 -1.97
CA GLY A 110 -3.88 12.25 -3.18
C GLY A 110 -3.50 13.69 -3.55
N ALA A 111 -3.77 14.06 -4.80
CA ALA A 111 -3.53 15.43 -5.28
C ALA A 111 -4.37 16.49 -4.55
N ASP A 112 -5.42 16.07 -3.84
CA ASP A 112 -6.25 16.90 -2.96
C ASP A 112 -5.68 17.04 -1.53
N GLY A 113 -4.55 16.40 -1.23
CA GLY A 113 -3.88 16.44 0.07
C GLY A 113 -4.44 15.45 1.10
N LEU A 114 -5.31 14.52 0.69
CA LEU A 114 -5.94 13.55 1.58
C LEU A 114 -5.34 12.16 1.38
N GLY A 115 -5.41 11.32 2.42
CA GLY A 115 -4.90 9.96 2.34
C GLY A 115 -5.71 9.08 1.37
N LEU A 116 -5.01 8.34 0.52
CA LEU A 116 -5.58 7.33 -0.37
C LEU A 116 -4.92 5.99 -0.08
N ILE A 117 -5.71 5.00 0.32
CA ILE A 117 -5.22 3.73 0.87
C ILE A 117 -5.81 2.58 0.06
N SER A 118 -4.98 1.78 -0.60
CA SER A 118 -5.41 0.50 -1.18
C SER A 118 -5.23 -0.63 -0.17
N TYR A 119 -6.11 -1.62 -0.20
CA TYR A 119 -6.02 -2.80 0.65
C TYR A 119 -6.78 -4.01 0.08
N TYR A 120 -6.40 -5.20 0.52
CA TYR A 120 -7.13 -6.43 0.24
C TYR A 120 -8.25 -6.62 1.27
N ASP A 121 -9.49 -6.73 0.80
CA ASP A 121 -10.62 -7.20 1.58
C ASP A 121 -10.78 -8.70 1.36
N ARG A 122 -10.13 -9.47 2.24
CA ARG A 122 -10.12 -10.93 2.22
C ARG A 122 -11.50 -11.53 2.48
N THR A 123 -12.40 -10.82 3.17
CA THR A 123 -13.79 -11.28 3.35
C THR A 123 -14.54 -11.36 2.03
N ASN A 124 -14.35 -10.34 1.19
CA ASN A 124 -15.02 -10.23 -0.10
C ASN A 124 -14.12 -10.67 -1.27
N ASN A 125 -12.88 -11.08 -0.98
CA ASN A 125 -11.83 -11.41 -1.92
C ASN A 125 -11.56 -10.30 -2.97
N ALA A 126 -11.64 -9.04 -2.53
CA ALA A 126 -11.69 -7.88 -3.41
C ALA A 126 -10.56 -6.88 -3.15
N LEU A 127 -10.18 -6.14 -4.21
CA LEU A 127 -9.38 -4.93 -4.06
C LEU A 127 -10.30 -3.78 -3.64
N LYS A 128 -9.97 -3.13 -2.53
CA LYS A 128 -10.67 -1.94 -2.05
C LYS A 128 -9.74 -0.76 -1.86
N VAL A 129 -10.34 0.42 -1.87
CA VAL A 129 -9.68 1.68 -1.56
C VAL A 129 -10.46 2.43 -0.49
N ALA A 130 -9.74 3.01 0.45
CA ALA A 130 -10.21 4.01 1.40
C ALA A 130 -9.65 5.37 0.99
N HIS A 131 -10.52 6.33 0.72
CA HIS A 131 -10.14 7.73 0.52
C HIS A 131 -10.55 8.55 1.73
N CYS A 132 -9.58 9.07 2.49
CA CYS A 132 -9.82 9.88 3.67
C CYS A 132 -10.66 11.12 3.31
N THR A 133 -11.60 11.51 4.18
CA THR A 133 -12.41 12.73 3.98
C THR A 133 -11.79 13.96 4.64
N ASN A 134 -10.71 13.77 5.40
CA ASN A 134 -9.94 14.81 6.07
C ASN A 134 -8.48 14.38 6.25
N VAL A 135 -7.59 15.35 6.51
CA VAL A 135 -6.14 15.14 6.62
C VAL A 135 -5.78 14.15 7.71
N ALA A 136 -6.43 14.23 8.87
CA ALA A 136 -6.22 13.31 9.99
C ALA A 136 -6.76 11.89 9.75
N CYS A 137 -7.43 11.67 8.61
CA CYS A 137 -8.06 10.43 8.21
C CYS A 137 -8.93 9.79 9.32
N THR A 138 -9.75 10.59 9.99
CA THR A 138 -10.70 10.08 11.00
C THR A 138 -11.93 9.43 10.37
N GLU A 139 -12.16 9.67 9.09
CA GLU A 139 -13.24 9.14 8.28
C GLU A 139 -12.75 8.94 6.84
N ALA A 140 -13.31 7.98 6.12
CA ALA A 140 -12.96 7.71 4.73
C ALA A 140 -14.16 7.17 3.94
N THR A 141 -14.15 7.39 2.62
CA THR A 141 -15.05 6.74 1.68
C THR A 141 -14.43 5.44 1.20
N MET A 142 -15.18 4.34 1.30
CA MET A 142 -14.72 3.00 0.88
C MET A 142 -15.30 2.64 -0.48
N THR A 143 -14.45 2.17 -1.38
CA THR A 143 -14.83 1.76 -2.73
C THR A 143 -14.23 0.39 -3.05
N THR A 144 -15.03 -0.52 -3.59
CA THR A 144 -14.52 -1.76 -4.21
C THR A 144 -14.17 -1.48 -5.67
N LEU A 145 -12.93 -1.76 -6.08
CA LEU A 145 -12.44 -1.48 -7.43
C LEU A 145 -12.39 -2.72 -8.33
N ASP A 146 -12.09 -3.88 -7.74
CA ASP A 146 -12.10 -5.16 -8.43
C ASP A 146 -12.59 -6.24 -7.45
N SER A 147 -13.48 -7.10 -7.90
CA SER A 147 -14.04 -8.22 -7.12
C SER A 147 -14.35 -9.44 -7.98
N GLU A 148 -13.76 -9.56 -9.17
CA GLU A 148 -13.92 -10.74 -10.02
C GLU A 148 -12.94 -11.84 -9.60
N GLY A 149 -13.39 -12.74 -8.72
CA GLY A 149 -12.55 -13.77 -8.11
C GLY A 149 -11.84 -13.26 -6.86
N SER A 150 -10.77 -13.93 -6.45
CA SER A 150 -9.79 -13.40 -5.49
C SER A 150 -8.79 -12.51 -6.19
N VAL A 151 -8.84 -11.22 -5.83
CA VAL A 151 -8.04 -10.13 -6.40
C VAL A 151 -7.63 -9.15 -5.32
N GLY A 152 -6.53 -8.43 -5.53
CA GLY A 152 -6.12 -7.29 -4.69
C GLY A 152 -5.02 -7.59 -3.68
N SER A 153 -4.48 -8.81 -3.67
CA SER A 153 -3.36 -9.16 -2.80
C SER A 153 -2.09 -8.37 -3.16
N TYR A 154 -1.23 -8.13 -2.17
CA TYR A 154 0.04 -7.43 -2.35
C TYR A 154 -0.09 -6.06 -3.03
N THR A 155 -1.19 -5.34 -2.77
CA THR A 155 -1.46 -4.06 -3.42
C THR A 155 -0.40 -3.00 -3.10
N SER A 156 -0.08 -2.17 -4.08
CA SER A 156 0.76 -0.98 -3.95
C SER A 156 0.02 0.17 -4.62
N ILE A 157 0.08 1.37 -4.03
CA ILE A 157 -0.59 2.57 -4.56
C ILE A 157 0.37 3.75 -4.71
N THR A 158 0.19 4.52 -5.78
CA THR A 158 0.81 5.84 -5.95
C THR A 158 -0.16 6.82 -6.60
N ILE A 159 0.26 8.07 -6.77
CA ILE A 159 -0.45 9.05 -7.60
C ILE A 159 0.23 9.17 -8.95
N GLY A 160 -0.54 8.90 -10.02
CA GLY A 160 -0.11 9.03 -11.41
C GLY A 160 0.18 10.49 -11.80
N ALA A 161 0.81 10.67 -12.96
CA ALA A 161 1.16 12.00 -13.46
C ALA A 161 -0.06 12.90 -13.78
N ASP A 162 -1.25 12.31 -13.86
CA ASP A 162 -2.53 13.02 -14.02
C ASP A 162 -3.18 13.43 -12.67
N GLY A 163 -2.54 13.09 -11.54
CA GLY A 163 -3.03 13.38 -10.20
C GLY A 163 -4.03 12.37 -9.65
N LEU A 164 -4.23 11.23 -10.32
CA LEU A 164 -5.17 10.18 -9.91
C LEU A 164 -4.44 8.96 -9.33
N GLY A 165 -5.14 8.19 -8.49
CA GLY A 165 -4.56 6.98 -7.92
C GLY A 165 -4.27 5.92 -8.98
N LEU A 166 -3.09 5.31 -8.89
CA LEU A 166 -2.68 4.15 -9.69
C LEU A 166 -2.25 3.04 -8.73
N ILE A 167 -2.84 1.86 -8.92
CA ILE A 167 -2.75 0.74 -7.97
C ILE A 167 -2.32 -0.51 -8.72
N SER A 168 -1.20 -1.12 -8.36
CA SER A 168 -0.81 -2.45 -8.86
C SER A 168 -1.20 -3.50 -7.83
N TYR A 169 -1.69 -4.64 -8.28
CA TYR A 169 -2.11 -5.72 -7.38
C TYR A 169 -2.01 -7.08 -8.04
N TYR A 170 -1.93 -8.12 -7.20
CA TYR A 170 -1.96 -9.51 -7.62
C TYR A 170 -3.41 -10.01 -7.70
N ASP A 171 -3.70 -10.79 -8.74
CA ASP A 171 -4.91 -11.59 -8.91
C ASP A 171 -4.56 -13.07 -8.67
N PRO A 172 -4.71 -13.57 -7.44
CA PRO A 172 -4.50 -14.98 -7.11
C PRO A 172 -5.33 -15.97 -7.93
N THR A 173 -6.48 -15.55 -8.47
CA THR A 173 -7.38 -16.45 -9.20
C THR A 173 -6.79 -16.81 -10.55
N ASN A 174 -6.24 -15.82 -11.24
CA ASN A 174 -5.68 -15.97 -12.58
C ASN A 174 -4.15 -16.10 -12.56
N GLY A 175 -3.50 -15.74 -11.46
CA GLY A 175 -2.05 -15.68 -11.37
C GLY A 175 -1.49 -14.45 -12.08
N ASP A 176 -2.25 -13.35 -12.11
CA ASP A 176 -1.93 -12.18 -12.94
C ASP A 176 -1.44 -10.98 -12.11
N LEU A 177 -0.55 -10.20 -12.71
CA LEU A 177 -0.31 -8.82 -12.31
C LEU A 177 -1.36 -7.94 -12.97
N LYS A 178 -2.12 -7.22 -12.15
CA LYS A 178 -3.14 -6.27 -12.61
C LYS A 178 -2.86 -4.87 -12.10
N VAL A 179 -3.50 -3.91 -12.75
CA VAL A 179 -3.47 -2.51 -12.36
C VAL A 179 -4.89 -1.93 -12.36
N ALA A 180 -5.16 -1.04 -11.41
CA ALA A 180 -6.36 -0.22 -11.35
C ALA A 180 -5.93 1.25 -11.39
N HIS A 181 -6.46 1.99 -12.37
CA HIS A 181 -6.26 3.42 -12.49
C HIS A 181 -7.57 4.14 -12.14
N CYS A 182 -7.55 4.92 -11.06
CA CYS A 182 -8.71 5.66 -10.59
C CYS A 182 -9.19 6.64 -11.66
N SER A 183 -10.51 6.79 -11.79
CA SER A 183 -11.15 7.73 -12.73
C SER A 183 -11.37 9.13 -12.12
N ASN A 184 -11.15 9.27 -10.81
CA ASN A 184 -11.27 10.52 -10.06
C ASN A 184 -10.41 10.49 -8.79
N ALA A 185 -10.18 11.66 -8.17
CA ALA A 185 -9.31 11.80 -6.99
C ALA A 185 -9.76 10.96 -5.79
N ALA A 186 -11.09 10.86 -5.57
CA ALA A 186 -11.66 10.05 -4.50
C ALA A 186 -11.64 8.53 -4.79
N CYS A 187 -11.16 8.13 -5.98
CA CYS A 187 -11.13 6.76 -6.46
C CYS A 187 -12.44 5.99 -6.25
N THR A 188 -13.58 6.62 -6.57
CA THR A 188 -14.90 5.94 -6.50
C THR A 188 -15.16 5.02 -7.69
N GLU A 189 -14.36 5.14 -8.74
CA GLU A 189 -14.38 4.33 -9.94
C GLU A 189 -12.94 4.18 -10.45
N ALA A 190 -12.62 3.07 -11.11
CA ALA A 190 -11.33 2.83 -11.73
C ALA A 190 -11.47 1.99 -13.01
N THR A 191 -10.50 2.10 -13.90
CA THR A 191 -10.30 1.15 -15.00
C THR A 191 -9.27 0.12 -14.58
N THR A 192 -9.58 -1.17 -14.73
CA THR A 192 -8.65 -2.27 -14.47
C THR A 192 -8.06 -2.83 -15.75
N ALA A 193 -6.81 -3.31 -15.69
CA ALA A 193 -6.14 -3.97 -16.80
C ALA A 193 -5.18 -5.06 -16.31
N THR A 194 -5.08 -6.17 -17.04
CA THR A 194 -4.03 -7.18 -16.84
C THR A 194 -2.76 -6.74 -17.56
N LEU A 195 -1.64 -6.82 -16.85
CA LEU A 195 -0.32 -6.38 -17.32
C LEU A 195 0.60 -7.57 -17.65
N ASP A 196 0.57 -8.60 -16.82
CA ASP A 196 1.31 -9.84 -17.01
C ASP A 196 0.44 -10.99 -16.55
N SER A 197 0.24 -11.98 -17.44
CA SER A 197 -0.54 -13.19 -17.19
C SER A 197 0.30 -14.46 -17.32
N SER A 198 1.62 -14.36 -17.14
CA SER A 198 2.47 -15.55 -16.99
C SER A 198 2.25 -16.17 -15.60
N ASP A 199 2.34 -17.51 -15.50
CA ASP A 199 1.95 -18.28 -14.30
C ASP A 199 2.44 -17.63 -12.99
N SER A 200 1.49 -17.21 -12.14
CA SER A 200 1.70 -16.52 -10.85
C SER A 200 2.61 -15.29 -10.94
N SER A 201 2.31 -14.39 -11.87
CA SER A 201 2.92 -13.07 -11.98
C SER A 201 2.24 -12.07 -11.06
N GLY A 202 3.02 -11.23 -10.37
CA GLY A 202 2.48 -10.07 -9.64
C GLY A 202 2.62 -10.14 -8.12
N LEU A 203 3.27 -11.19 -7.60
CA LEU A 203 3.52 -11.35 -6.18
C LEU A 203 4.39 -10.20 -5.64
N HIS A 204 4.03 -9.65 -4.48
CA HIS A 204 4.72 -8.54 -3.81
C HIS A 204 5.01 -7.35 -4.73
N THR A 205 4.01 -6.96 -5.55
CA THR A 205 4.16 -5.83 -6.46
C THR A 205 4.42 -4.52 -5.72
N SER A 206 5.27 -3.68 -6.32
CA SER A 206 5.56 -2.32 -5.87
C SER A 206 5.59 -1.41 -7.09
N LEU A 207 5.00 -0.23 -6.97
CA LEU A 207 4.91 0.71 -8.08
C LEU A 207 5.36 2.12 -7.71
N THR A 208 5.89 2.83 -8.71
CA THR A 208 6.25 4.24 -8.62
C THR A 208 6.06 4.92 -9.97
N ILE A 209 6.15 6.26 -10.02
CA ILE A 209 6.11 7.02 -11.27
C ILE A 209 7.53 7.45 -11.65
N GLY A 210 7.93 7.10 -12.86
CA GLY A 210 9.18 7.52 -13.48
C GLY A 210 9.20 9.01 -13.82
N ILE A 211 10.39 9.53 -14.14
CA ILE A 211 10.57 10.94 -14.52
C ILE A 211 9.85 11.32 -15.82
N ASP A 212 9.51 10.33 -16.64
CA ASP A 212 8.69 10.49 -17.83
C ASP A 212 7.18 10.54 -17.55
N GLY A 213 6.78 10.41 -16.28
CA GLY A 213 5.38 10.41 -15.84
C GLY A 213 4.68 9.07 -16.03
N LEU A 214 5.41 8.00 -16.36
CA LEU A 214 4.87 6.65 -16.56
C LEU A 214 5.20 5.76 -15.38
N ALA A 215 4.33 4.79 -15.08
CA ALA A 215 4.55 3.91 -13.95
C ALA A 215 5.64 2.88 -14.22
N LEU A 216 6.46 2.63 -13.20
CA LEU A 216 7.43 1.55 -13.14
C LEU A 216 6.98 0.60 -12.02
N ILE A 217 6.81 -0.67 -12.36
CA ILE A 217 6.26 -1.71 -11.49
C ILE A 217 7.28 -2.82 -11.34
N SER A 218 7.66 -3.17 -10.12
CA SER A 218 8.47 -4.35 -9.81
C SER A 218 7.61 -5.42 -9.16
N TYR A 219 7.79 -6.68 -9.53
CA TYR A 219 6.98 -7.79 -9.02
C TYR A 219 7.72 -9.12 -9.12
N HIS A 220 7.28 -10.11 -8.35
CA HIS A 220 7.77 -11.47 -8.48
C HIS A 220 6.89 -12.32 -9.40
N VAL A 221 7.54 -13.26 -10.08
CA VAL A 221 6.90 -14.33 -10.85
C VAL A 221 7.42 -15.66 -10.32
N SER A 222 6.56 -16.68 -10.21
CA SER A 222 7.05 -18.05 -9.96
C SER A 222 7.82 -18.54 -11.18
N GLY A 223 9.07 -18.97 -10.99
CA GLY A 223 9.91 -19.47 -12.07
C GLY A 223 9.31 -20.70 -12.76
N ASP A 224 9.61 -20.85 -14.05
CA ASP A 224 9.15 -21.96 -14.89
C ASP A 224 9.48 -23.33 -14.23
N GLU A 225 8.54 -24.27 -14.31
CA GLU A 225 8.56 -25.61 -13.70
C GLU A 225 9.68 -26.57 -14.22
N PHE A 226 10.75 -26.06 -14.83
CA PHE A 226 11.78 -26.84 -15.53
C PHE A 226 13.20 -26.75 -14.94
N ALA A 227 13.36 -26.35 -13.68
CA ALA A 227 14.60 -26.55 -12.95
C ALA A 227 14.43 -27.71 -11.96
N GLY A 228 14.83 -28.92 -12.37
CA GLY A 228 14.97 -30.04 -11.45
C GLY A 228 16.10 -29.77 -10.45
N ASP A 229 15.77 -29.13 -9.33
CA ASP A 229 16.34 -29.32 -7.97
C ASP A 229 15.66 -28.31 -7.00
N ASP A 230 14.74 -28.80 -6.17
CA ASP A 230 14.22 -28.27 -4.89
C ASP A 230 14.32 -26.76 -4.53
N ALA A 231 14.02 -25.83 -5.45
CA ALA A 231 13.65 -24.46 -5.10
C ALA A 231 12.67 -23.87 -6.14
N ILE A 232 11.47 -23.48 -5.69
CA ILE A 232 10.62 -22.53 -6.41
C ILE A 232 11.35 -21.18 -6.47
N GLY A 233 12.15 -20.96 -7.51
CA GLY A 233 12.80 -19.67 -7.72
C GLY A 233 11.74 -18.61 -7.99
N MET A 234 11.61 -17.61 -7.11
CA MET A 234 10.82 -16.42 -7.40
C MET A 234 11.72 -15.39 -8.09
N ASP A 235 11.47 -15.13 -9.36
CA ASP A 235 12.25 -14.15 -10.12
C ASP A 235 11.66 -12.75 -9.98
N LEU A 236 12.53 -11.76 -9.77
CA LEU A 236 12.13 -10.35 -9.78
C LEU A 236 12.05 -9.85 -11.23
N LYS A 237 10.87 -9.39 -11.64
CA LYS A 237 10.64 -8.69 -12.91
C LYS A 237 10.34 -7.22 -12.68
N VAL A 238 10.55 -6.43 -13.72
CA VAL A 238 10.20 -5.01 -13.77
C VAL A 238 9.46 -4.73 -15.08
N LEU A 239 8.35 -4.02 -14.97
CA LEU A 239 7.54 -3.54 -16.09
C LEU A 239 7.53 -2.02 -16.07
N HIS A 240 7.75 -1.41 -17.24
CA HIS A 240 7.61 0.02 -17.45
C HIS A 240 6.40 0.27 -18.34
N CYS A 241 5.42 1.00 -17.84
CA CYS A 241 4.16 1.22 -18.54
C CYS A 241 4.37 2.07 -19.81
N GLU A 242 3.65 1.75 -20.88
CA GLU A 242 3.76 2.48 -22.15
C GLU A 242 2.89 3.76 -22.20
N ASN A 243 2.02 3.94 -21.20
CA ASN A 243 1.13 5.10 -21.07
C ASN A 243 0.72 5.33 -19.61
N ALA A 244 0.15 6.51 -19.34
CA ALA A 244 -0.22 6.95 -17.99
C ALA A 244 -1.27 6.06 -17.30
N PHE A 245 -2.10 5.35 -18.07
CA PHE A 245 -3.11 4.43 -17.54
C PHE A 245 -2.54 3.04 -17.23
N CYS A 246 -1.29 2.79 -17.60
CA CYS A 246 -0.68 1.47 -17.62
C CYS A 246 -1.62 0.41 -18.24
N SER A 247 -2.13 0.67 -19.44
CA SER A 247 -3.05 -0.25 -20.11
C SER A 247 -2.53 -0.64 -21.50
N PRO A 248 -2.53 -1.94 -21.87
CA PRO A 248 -2.02 -2.40 -23.16
C PRO A 248 -2.86 -1.93 -24.38
N HIS A 249 -4.07 -1.39 -24.18
CA HIS A 249 -5.01 -1.10 -25.27
C HIS A 249 -5.34 0.38 -25.49
N PHE A 250 -4.62 1.32 -24.88
CA PHE A 250 -4.93 2.75 -25.05
C PHE A 250 -4.36 3.33 -26.35
N ARG A 251 -4.98 3.03 -27.51
CA ARG A 251 -4.77 3.82 -28.74
C ARG A 251 -5.60 5.10 -28.65
N ARG A 252 -4.92 6.26 -28.58
CA ARG A 252 -5.56 7.57 -28.73
C ARG A 252 -6.37 7.58 -30.04
N ARG A 253 -7.68 7.82 -29.95
CA ARG A 253 -8.50 8.22 -31.10
C ARG A 253 -8.25 9.67 -31.46
#